data_AF-M6VJK6-F1
#
_entry.id   AF-M6VJK6-F1
#
_cell.length_a   1.000
_cell.length_b   1.000
_cell.length_c   1.000
_cell.angle_alpha   90.00
_cell.angle_beta   90.00
_cell.angle_gamma   90.00
#
_symmetry.space_group_name_H-M   'P 1'
#
loop_
_entity.id
_entity.type
_entity.pdbx_description
1 polymer ?
#
loop_
_entity_poly.entity_id
_entity_poly.type
_entity_poly.pdbx_seq_one_letter_code
_entity_poly.pdbx_strand_id
1 'polypeptide(L)'
;MIRKFQPIELKTRTFRDHHSYTIEDEDVLNTISNDFDYLVCTEKDFIKISKPPKNLRVFLLESKLDEEETLVSFLEKKLMTF
;
A
#
# COMPACT_ATOMS: atom_id res chain seq x y z
N MET A 1 2.47 -5.27 11.35
CA MET A 1 2.05 -6.04 10.16
C MET A 1 3.26 -6.54 9.39
N ILE A 2 4.10 -5.67 8.81
CA ILE A 2 5.35 -6.08 8.12
C ILE A 2 6.30 -6.92 9.00
N ARG A 3 6.41 -6.61 10.30
CA ARG A 3 7.23 -7.40 11.24
C ARG A 3 6.84 -8.88 11.33
N LYS A 4 5.61 -9.27 11.00
CA LYS A 4 5.17 -10.67 11.02
C LYS A 4 5.86 -11.53 9.95
N PHE A 5 6.40 -10.91 8.89
CA PHE A 5 7.21 -11.59 7.88
C PHE A 5 8.65 -11.86 8.34
N GLN A 6 9.02 -11.44 9.56
CA GLN A 6 10.34 -11.67 10.16
C GLN A 6 11.51 -11.27 9.25
N PRO A 7 11.55 -10.03 8.73
CA PRO A 7 12.69 -9.58 7.94
C PRO A 7 13.95 -9.51 8.80
N ILE A 8 15.11 -9.79 8.19
CA ILE A 8 16.43 -9.70 8.85
C ILE A 8 16.69 -8.26 9.30
N GLU A 9 16.40 -7.29 8.42
CA GLU A 9 16.48 -5.86 8.71
C GLU A 9 15.19 -5.17 8.31
N LEU A 10 14.72 -4.23 9.16
CA LEU A 10 13.56 -3.40 8.86
C LEU A 10 13.81 -1.96 9.27
N LYS A 11 13.88 -1.07 8.28
CA LYS A 11 13.86 0.38 8.48
C LYS A 11 12.49 0.96 8.08
N THR A 12 12.09 2.06 8.72
CA THR A 12 10.82 2.74 8.43
C THR A 12 11.09 4.21 8.13
N ARG A 13 10.52 4.70 7.03
CA ARG A 13 10.47 6.11 6.68
C ARG A 13 9.01 6.54 6.65
N THR A 14 8.69 7.61 7.37
CA THR A 14 7.32 8.10 7.51
C THR A 14 7.17 9.41 6.75
N PHE A 15 6.06 9.53 6.02
CA PHE A 15 5.65 10.74 5.34
C PHE A 15 4.36 11.27 5.96
N ARG A 16 4.05 12.56 5.72
CA ARG A 16 2.77 13.13 6.15
C ARG A 16 1.64 12.54 5.32
N ASP A 17 0.43 12.60 5.86
CA ASP A 17 -0.73 12.24 5.04
C ASP A 17 -0.84 13.18 3.83
N HIS A 18 -1.40 12.67 2.73
CA HIS A 18 -1.47 13.35 1.44
C HIS A 18 -0.12 13.79 0.85
N HIS A 19 0.99 13.19 1.29
CA HIS A 19 2.30 13.43 0.67
C HIS A 19 2.26 13.10 -0.82
N SER A 20 2.81 14.00 -1.64
CA SER A 20 2.71 13.94 -3.10
C SER A 20 3.88 13.24 -3.80
N TYR A 21 4.97 12.93 -3.08
CA TYR A 21 6.22 12.38 -3.63
C TYR A 21 6.82 13.24 -4.75
N THR A 22 7.73 14.15 -4.40
CA THR A 22 8.42 14.96 -5.41
C THR A 22 9.47 14.15 -6.16
N ILE A 23 10.06 14.73 -7.21
CA ILE A 23 11.16 14.10 -7.95
C ILE A 23 12.33 13.81 -7.01
N GLU A 24 12.64 14.73 -6.10
CA GLU A 24 13.70 14.54 -5.10
C GLU A 24 13.39 13.39 -4.13
N ASP A 25 12.12 13.21 -3.75
CA ASP A 25 11.71 12.05 -2.95
C ASP A 25 11.93 10.75 -3.71
N GLU A 26 11.61 10.70 -5.00
CA GLU A 26 11.81 9.53 -5.86
C GLU A 26 13.30 9.20 -6.04
N ASP A 27 14.16 10.21 -6.19
CA ASP A 27 15.62 10.02 -6.25
C ASP A 27 16.18 9.45 -4.94
N VAL A 28 15.65 9.91 -3.80
CA VAL A 28 15.99 9.37 -2.48
C VAL A 28 15.50 7.93 -2.35
N LEU A 29 14.28 7.62 -2.80
CA LEU A 29 13.76 6.24 -2.80
C LEU A 29 14.62 5.31 -3.66
N ASN A 30 15.04 5.75 -4.85
CA ASN A 30 15.95 4.98 -5.71
C ASN A 30 17.31 4.75 -5.05
N THR A 31 17.84 5.75 -4.35
CA THR A 31 19.09 5.60 -3.61
C THR A 31 18.96 4.55 -2.50
N ILE A 32 17.93 4.67 -1.65
CA ILE A 32 17.65 3.71 -0.56
C ILE A 32 17.40 2.31 -1.13
N SER A 33 16.77 2.20 -2.29
CA SER A 33 16.43 0.92 -2.91
C SER A 33 17.63 0.02 -3.18
N ASN A 34 18.84 0.58 -3.30
CA ASN A 34 20.07 -0.18 -3.53
C ASN A 34 20.57 -0.90 -2.28
N ASP A 35 20.17 -0.44 -1.09
CA ASP A 35 20.64 -0.97 0.20
C ASP A 35 19.68 -2.03 0.79
N PHE A 36 18.54 -2.27 0.15
CA PHE A 36 17.49 -3.16 0.65
C PHE A 36 16.99 -4.11 -0.44
N ASP A 37 16.64 -5.34 -0.07
CA ASP A 37 16.02 -6.29 -1.00
C ASP A 37 14.66 -5.80 -1.50
N TYR A 38 13.89 -5.18 -0.61
CA TYR A 38 12.55 -4.67 -0.91
C TYR A 38 12.29 -3.33 -0.24
N LEU A 39 11.65 -2.45 -1.00
CA LEU A 39 10.90 -1.33 -0.46
C LEU A 39 9.42 -1.71 -0.43
N VAL A 40 8.70 -1.33 0.62
CA VAL A 40 7.28 -1.64 0.75
C VAL A 40 6.48 -0.39 1.10
N CYS A 41 5.41 -0.12 0.35
CA CYS A 41 4.47 0.96 0.63
C CYS A 41 3.01 0.50 0.52
N THR A 42 2.09 1.42 0.79
CA THR A 42 0.64 1.20 0.59
C THR A 42 0.25 1.46 -0.86
N GLU A 43 -0.89 0.92 -1.32
CA GLU A 43 -1.46 1.21 -2.65
C GLU A 43 -1.62 2.72 -2.87
N LYS A 44 -2.09 3.44 -1.84
CA LYS A 44 -2.32 4.89 -1.87
C LYS A 44 -1.05 5.67 -2.18
N ASP A 45 0.10 5.26 -1.66
CA ASP A 45 1.36 5.95 -1.92
C ASP A 45 2.00 5.49 -3.24
N PHE A 46 1.85 4.22 -3.59
CA PHE A 46 2.36 3.67 -4.83
C PHE A 46 1.85 4.43 -6.06
N ILE A 47 0.55 4.77 -6.12
CA ILE A 47 -0.02 5.50 -7.26
C ILE A 47 0.51 6.93 -7.45
N LYS A 48 1.22 7.48 -6.45
CA LYS A 48 1.79 8.83 -6.50
C LYS A 48 3.24 8.85 -6.96
N ILE A 49 3.90 7.69 -6.96
CA ILE A 49 5.29 7.54 -7.34
C ILE A 49 5.34 7.29 -8.85
N SER A 50 5.87 8.27 -9.59
CA SER A 50 5.90 8.26 -11.04
C SER A 50 6.95 7.29 -11.59
N LYS A 51 8.12 7.20 -10.93
CA LYS A 51 9.23 6.31 -11.32
C LYS A 51 9.63 5.41 -10.15
N PRO A 52 8.85 4.35 -9.88
CA PRO A 52 9.12 3.47 -8.74
C PRO A 52 10.43 2.68 -8.92
N PRO A 53 11.23 2.50 -7.85
CA PRO A 53 12.36 1.58 -7.87
C PRO A 53 11.93 0.15 -8.23
N LYS A 54 12.79 -0.63 -8.90
CA LYS A 54 12.45 -1.98 -9.40
C LYS A 54 12.00 -2.96 -8.31
N ASN A 55 12.51 -2.80 -7.10
CA ASN A 55 12.21 -3.62 -5.94
C ASN A 55 11.16 -2.99 -4.99
N LEU A 56 10.48 -1.92 -5.41
CA LEU A 56 9.31 -1.41 -4.69
C LEU A 56 8.13 -2.37 -4.85
N ARG A 57 7.49 -2.71 -3.74
CA ARG A 57 6.32 -3.58 -3.67
C ARG A 57 5.20 -2.91 -2.89
N VAL A 58 3.99 -3.25 -3.26
CA VAL A 58 2.80 -2.82 -2.53
C VAL A 58 2.40 -3.92 -1.58
N PHE A 59 2.12 -3.54 -0.34
CA PHE A 59 1.55 -4.47 0.62
C PHE A 59 0.04 -4.59 0.42
N LEU A 60 -0.39 -5.66 -0.24
CA LEU A 60 -1.80 -5.94 -0.48
C LEU A 60 -2.44 -6.61 0.73
N LEU A 61 -3.60 -6.11 1.12
CA LEU A 61 -4.42 -6.65 2.18
C LEU A 61 -5.79 -7.01 1.63
N GLU A 62 -6.16 -8.27 1.77
CA GLU A 62 -7.54 -8.69 1.55
C GLU A 62 -8.38 -8.21 2.72
N SER A 63 -9.38 -7.36 2.43
CA SER A 63 -10.42 -7.04 3.39
C SER A 63 -11.41 -8.19 3.44
N LYS A 64 -11.71 -8.66 4.65
CA LYS A 64 -12.78 -9.62 4.90
C LYS A 64 -13.78 -8.99 5.85
N LEU A 65 -15.06 -9.17 5.55
CA LEU A 65 -16.15 -8.69 6.36
C LEU A 65 -16.90 -9.89 6.95
N ASP A 66 -17.13 -9.87 8.26
CA ASP A 66 -18.00 -10.86 8.89
C ASP A 66 -19.44 -10.69 8.37
N GLU A 67 -20.09 -11.80 8.05
CA GLU A 67 -21.45 -11.82 7.46
C GLU A 67 -21.57 -11.03 6.14
N GLU A 68 -20.54 -11.04 5.29
CA GLU A 68 -20.53 -10.35 3.98
C GLU A 68 -21.76 -10.66 3.12
N GLU A 69 -22.24 -11.91 3.10
CA GLU A 69 -23.44 -12.33 2.36
C GLU A 69 -24.71 -11.59 2.81
N THR A 70 -24.83 -11.28 4.11
CA THR A 70 -25.95 -10.51 4.66
C THR A 70 -25.93 -9.08 4.13
N LEU A 71 -24.75 -8.45 4.10
CA LEU A 71 -24.58 -7.10 3.55
C LEU A 71 -24.90 -7.06 2.06
N VAL A 72 -24.35 -8.01 1.29
CA VAL A 72 -24.60 -8.11 -0.16
C VAL A 72 -26.10 -8.25 -0.43
N SER A 73 -26.77 -9.18 0.25
CA SER A 73 -28.21 -9.41 0.13
C SER A 73 -29.05 -8.17 0.47
N PHE A 74 -28.63 -7.40 1.47
CA PHE A 74 -29.28 -6.14 1.85
C PHE A 74 -29.11 -5.07 0.76
N LEU A 75 -27.90 -4.91 0.20
CA LEU A 75 -27.60 -3.93 -0.84
C LEU A 75 -28.34 -4.24 -2.14
N GLU A 76 -28.37 -5.51 -2.56
CA GLU A 76 -29.09 -5.93 -3.77
C GLU A 76 -30.59 -5.58 -3.70
N LYS A 77 -31.23 -5.88 -2.56
CA LYS A 77 -32.64 -5.52 -2.34
C LYS A 77 -32.89 -4.01 -2.43
N LYS A 78 -31.99 -3.21 -1.86
CA LYS A 78 -32.03 -1.74 -1.87
C LYS A 78 -31.81 -1.14 -3.26
N LEU A 79 -30.96 -1.76 -4.07
CA LEU A 79 -30.64 -1.28 -5.41
C LEU A 79 -31.70 -1.66 -6.45
N MET A 80 -32.38 -2.80 -6.29
CA MET A 80 -33.49 -3.23 -7.16
C MET A 80 -34.82 -2.53 -6.85
N THR A 81 -34.88 -1.65 -5.85
CA THR A 81 -36.09 -0.88 -5.50
C THR A 81 -36.19 0.48 -6.20
N PHE A 82 -35.27 0.79 -7.12
CA PHE A 82 -35.31 1.95 -8.03
C PHE A 82 -35.54 1.51 -9.47
#